data_AF-A0A1G2I4Z8-F1
#
_entry.id   AF-A0A1G2I4Z8-F1
#
_cell.length_a   1.000
_cell.length_b   1.000
_cell.length_c   1.000
_cell.angle_alpha   90.00
_cell.angle_beta   90.00
_cell.angle_gamma   90.00
#
_symmetry.space_group_name_H-M   'P 1'
#
loop_
_entity.id
_entity.type
_entity.pdbx_description
1 polymer ?
#
loop_
_entity_poly.entity_id
_entity_poly.type
_entity_poly.pdbx_seq_one_letter_code
_entity_poly.pdbx_strand_id
1 'polypeptide(L)' 'MAQKICSICGKKSEIGGYYVKLRGKFNPTKKKRRYPNLQWVRLLTGKRVLACAKCIKAMAKV' A
#
# COMPACT_ATOMS: atom_id res chain seq x y z
N MET A 1 -1.25 -5.56 -17.89
CA MET A 1 -1.21 -4.58 -16.78
C MET A 1 -0.69 -5.28 -15.52
N ALA A 2 0.47 -4.90 -14.99
CA ALA A 2 0.99 -5.50 -13.75
C ALA A 2 0.08 -5.15 -12.57
N GLN A 3 -0.44 -6.15 -11.87
CA GLN A 3 -1.31 -5.92 -10.71
C GLN A 3 -0.50 -5.25 -9.59
N LYS A 4 -0.96 -4.10 -9.08
CA LYS A 4 -0.36 -3.41 -7.91
C LYS A 4 -0.73 -4.12 -6.62
N ILE A 5 -0.24 -5.35 -6.47
CA ILE A 5 -0.48 -6.23 -5.33
C ILE A 5 0.86 -6.58 -4.70
N CYS A 6 0.89 -6.60 -3.38
CA CYS A 6 2.06 -7.09 -2.65
C CYS A 6 2.16 -8.61 -2.80
N SER A 7 3.29 -9.12 -3.31
CA SER A 7 3.51 -10.56 -3.48
C SER A 7 3.62 -11.34 -2.16
N ILE A 8 3.85 -10.67 -1.02
CA ILE A 8 4.06 -11.31 0.28
C ILE A 8 2.76 -11.38 1.10
N CYS A 9 2.01 -10.27 1.20
CA CYS A 9 0.80 -10.20 2.04
C CYS A 9 -0.50 -9.99 1.25
N GLY A 10 -0.44 -9.98 -0.09
CA GLY A 10 -1.64 -9.85 -0.92
C GLY A 10 -2.35 -8.49 -0.86
N LYS A 11 -1.77 -7.48 -0.18
CA LYS A 11 -2.36 -6.13 -0.09
C LYS A 11 -2.66 -5.56 -1.47
N LYS A 12 -3.92 -5.16 -1.67
CA LYS A 12 -4.45 -4.56 -2.89
C LYS A 12 -4.79 -3.09 -2.65
N SER A 13 -5.10 -2.38 -3.72
CA SER A 13 -5.66 -1.03 -3.61
C SER A 13 -7.08 -1.08 -3.04
N GLU A 14 -7.44 -0.11 -2.23
CA GLU A 14 -8.76 0.04 -1.65
C GLU A 14 -9.38 1.37 -2.05
N ILE A 15 -10.71 1.45 -2.12
CA ILE A 15 -11.43 2.71 -2.34
C ILE A 15 -11.90 3.22 -0.97
N GLY A 16 -11.36 4.35 -0.53
CA GLY A 16 -11.77 4.98 0.73
C GLY A 16 -12.53 6.28 0.48
N GLY A 17 -13.45 6.61 1.39
CA GLY A 17 -14.02 7.95 1.47
C GLY A 17 -12.95 9.00 1.81
N TYR A 18 -13.07 10.18 1.24
CA TYR A 18 -12.27 11.35 1.58
C TYR A 18 -13.14 12.35 2.31
N TYR A 19 -12.62 12.86 3.43
CA TYR A 19 -13.30 13.85 4.26
C TYR A 19 -12.44 15.11 4.32
N VAL A 20 -13.08 16.26 4.20
CA VAL A 20 -12.42 17.56 4.36
C VAL A 20 -13.01 18.24 5.59
N LYS A 21 -12.15 18.78 6.45
CA LYS A 21 -12.55 19.62 7.57
C LYS A 21 -12.58 21.06 7.09
N LEU A 22 -13.79 21.59 6.89
CA LEU A 22 -13.94 22.99 6.45
C LEU A 22 -13.80 23.95 7.65
N ARG A 23 -14.38 23.58 8.80
CA ARG A 23 -14.26 24.33 10.07
C ARG A 23 -14.32 23.39 11.29
N GLY A 24 -15.51 23.02 11.74
CA GLY A 24 -15.72 22.17 12.93
C GLY A 24 -15.96 20.68 12.63
N LYS A 25 -16.60 20.36 11.50
CA LYS A 25 -17.00 18.99 11.12
C LYS A 25 -16.27 18.50 9.88
N PHE A 26 -16.04 17.19 9.83
CA PHE A 26 -15.55 16.49 8.64
C PHE A 26 -16.71 16.17 7.70
N ASN A 27 -16.69 16.75 6.50
CA ASN A 27 -17.69 16.47 5.47
C ASN A 27 -17.16 15.43 4.46
N PRO A 28 -17.92 14.36 4.16
CA PRO A 28 -17.58 13.43 3.09
C PRO A 28 -17.63 14.16 1.75
N THR A 29 -16.62 13.98 0.91
CA THR A 29 -16.51 14.67 -0.39
C THR A 29 -16.52 13.67 -1.53
N LYS A 30 -15.36 13.05 -1.81
CA LYS A 30 -15.18 12.12 -2.93
C LYS A 30 -14.58 10.81 -2.46
N LYS A 31 -14.81 9.74 -3.21
CA LYS A 31 -14.10 8.48 -3.01
C LYS A 31 -12.73 8.56 -3.69
N LYS A 32 -11.67 8.18 -3.00
CA LYS A 32 -10.29 8.17 -3.53
C LYS A 32 -9.70 6.76 -3.37
N ARG A 33 -9.06 6.27 -4.42
CA ARG A 33 -8.30 5.00 -4.36
C ARG A 33 -7.01 5.21 -3.57
N ARG A 34 -6.80 4.37 -2.56
CA ARG A 34 -5.60 4.29 -1.74
C ARG A 34 -4.78 3.10 -2.23
N TYR A 35 -3.55 3.36 -2.64
CA TYR A 35 -2.64 2.33 -3.13
C TYR A 35 -1.71 1.86 -2.01
N PRO A 36 -1.38 0.55 -1.94
CA PRO A 36 -0.33 0.08 -1.06
C PRO A 36 1.02 0.70 -1.47
N ASN A 37 1.86 1.02 -0.47
CA ASN A 37 3.23 1.48 -0.71
C ASN A 37 4.11 0.29 -1.13
N LEU A 38 4.08 -0.01 -2.43
CA LEU A 38 4.78 -1.11 -3.06
C LEU A 38 6.16 -0.65 -3.54
N GLN A 39 7.18 -1.44 -3.23
CA GLN A 39 8.56 -1.22 -3.62
C GLN A 39 9.15 -2.53 -4.12
N TRP A 40 10.14 -2.43 -4.99
CA TRP A 40 10.86 -3.60 -5.47
C TRP A 40 11.94 -4.02 -4.48
N VAL A 41 11.96 -5.32 -4.14
CA VAL A 41 12.97 -5.89 -3.23
C VAL A 41 13.56 -7.15 -3.81
N ARG A 42 14.85 -7.36 -3.53
CA ARG A 42 15.56 -8.61 -3.82
C ARG A 42 15.39 -9.55 -2.64
N LEU A 43 14.88 -10.74 -2.91
CA LEU A 43 14.88 -11.85 -1.94
C LEU A 43 16.30 -12.41 -1.81
N LEU A 44 16.55 -13.12 -0.71
CA LEU A 44 17.78 -13.88 -0.50
C LEU A 44 18.03 -14.94 -1.59
N THR A 45 16.96 -15.39 -2.25
CA THR A 45 17.00 -16.29 -3.41
C THR A 45 17.39 -15.60 -4.73
N GLY A 46 17.78 -14.31 -4.69
CA GLY A 46 18.19 -13.52 -5.87
C GLY A 46 17.06 -12.98 -6.72
N LYS A 47 15.81 -13.44 -6.54
CA LYS A 47 14.64 -12.97 -7.29
C LYS A 47 14.17 -11.60 -6.83
N ARG A 48 13.72 -10.76 -7.78
CA ARG A 48 13.13 -9.45 -7.50
C ARG A 48 11.61 -9.58 -7.40
N VAL A 49 11.02 -9.11 -6.30
CA VAL A 49 9.58 -9.14 -6.06
C VAL A 49 9.04 -7.77 -5.68
N LEU A 50 7.76 -7.55 -5.97
CA LEU A 50 7.04 -6.34 -5.59
C LEU A 50 6.44 -6.55 -4.19
N ALA A 51 6.97 -5.86 -3.19
CA ALA A 51 6.55 -6.03 -1.79
C ALA A 51 6.17 -4.69 -1.17
N CYS A 52 5.26 -4.70 -0.20
CA CYS A 52 4.91 -3.48 0.52
C CYS A 52 5.96 -3.12 1.57
N ALA A 53 6.16 -1.82 1.83
CA ALA A 53 7.15 -1.32 2.78
C ALA A 53 7.07 -1.97 4.17
N LYS A 54 5.87 -2.35 4.65
CA LYS A 54 5.70 -3.06 5.92
C LYS A 54 6.30 -4.46 5.90
N CYS A 55 6.12 -5.21 4.81
CA CYS A 55 6.73 -6.53 4.65
C CYS A 55 8.24 -6.44 4.52
N ILE A 56 8.74 -5.42 3.80
CA ILE A 56 10.19 -5.18 3.66
C ILE A 56 10.83 -4.91 5.01
N LYS A 57 10.21 -4.04 5.82
CA LYS A 57 10.68 -3.77 7.18
C LYS A 57 10.64 -5.00 8.08
N ALA A 58 9.63 -5.86 7.93
CA ALA A 58 9.54 -7.10 8.70
C ALA A 58 10.64 -8.10 8.30
N MET A 59 10.97 -8.20 7.01
CA MET A 59 12.09 -9.04 6.54
C MET A 59 13.46 -8.57 7.04
N ALA A 60 13.61 -7.27 7.32
CA ALA A 60 14.85 -6.68 7.81
C ALA A 60 14.98 -6.70 9.35
N LYS A 61 13.94 -7.11 10.08
CA LYS A 61 14.01 -7.31 11.53
C LYS A 61 14.63 -8.68 11.80
N VAL A 62 15.91 -8.66 12.14
CA VAL A 62 16.64 -9.78 12.75
C VAL A 62 16.24 -9.90 14.21
#